data_AF-A0A355TV00-F1
#
_entry.id   AF-A0A355TV00-F1
#
_cell.length_a   1.000
_cell.length_b   1.000
_cell.length_c   1.000
_cell.angle_alpha   90.00
_cell.angle_beta   90.00
_cell.angle_gamma   90.00
#
_symmetry.space_group_name_H-M   'P 1'
#
loop_
_entity.id
_entity.type
_entity.pdbx_description
1 polymer ?
#
loop_
_entity_poly.entity_id
_entity_poly.type
_entity_poly.pdbx_seq_one_letter_code
_entity_poly.pdbx_strand_id
1 'polypeptide(L)' 'MSSNKNVVPEAKEALNRFKMEAAAEVGVNLKNGYNGDLTSKQAGSVGGQMVNIMCPVRTVHFNRE' A
#
# COMPACT_ATOMS: atom_id res chain seq x y z
N MET A 1 10.11 -21.88 -5.49
CA MET A 1 9.56 -20.67 -4.83
C MET A 1 8.85 -19.84 -5.88
N SER A 2 7.58 -19.52 -5.69
CA SER A 2 6.83 -18.67 -6.62
C SER A 2 7.29 -17.23 -6.44
N SER A 3 7.94 -16.64 -7.45
CA SER A 3 8.27 -15.22 -7.44
C SER A 3 7.00 -14.46 -7.85
N ASN A 4 6.49 -13.59 -6.98
CA ASN A 4 5.40 -12.70 -7.34
C ASN A 4 5.86 -11.84 -8.52
N LYS A 5 5.36 -12.16 -9.71
CA LYS A 5 5.71 -11.45 -10.94
C LYS A 5 5.02 -10.09 -10.86
N ASN A 6 5.81 -9.01 -10.86
CA ASN A 6 5.25 -7.68 -11.03
C ASN A 6 4.46 -7.68 -12.34
N VAL A 7 3.13 -7.48 -12.24
CA VAL A 7 2.22 -7.48 -13.39
C VAL A 7 2.53 -6.36 -14.38
N VAL A 8 3.12 -5.25 -13.90
CA VAL A 8 3.59 -4.11 -14.72
C VAL A 8 4.95 -3.63 -14.19
N PRO A 9 6.07 -4.00 -14.85
CA PRO A 9 7.42 -3.59 -14.43
C PRO A 9 7.66 -2.08 -14.43
N GLU A 10 7.11 -1.37 -15.40
CA GLU A 10 7.29 0.07 -15.61
C GLU A 10 6.66 0.90 -14.48
N ALA A 11 5.63 0.35 -13.83
CA ALA A 11 4.95 1.01 -12.71
C ALA A 11 5.76 0.98 -11.41
N LYS A 12 6.90 0.29 -11.35
CA LYS A 12 7.67 0.08 -10.12
C LYS A 12 8.10 1.39 -9.44
N GLU A 13 8.54 2.37 -10.22
CA GLU A 13 8.94 3.68 -9.67
C GLU A 13 7.75 4.47 -9.15
N ALA A 14 6.65 4.52 -9.91
CA ALA A 14 5.42 5.18 -9.51
C ALA A 14 4.85 4.56 -8.21
N LEU A 15 4.84 3.22 -8.13
CA LEU A 15 4.40 2.50 -6.92
C LEU A 15 5.30 2.76 -5.72
N ASN A 16 6.61 2.92 -5.92
CA ASN A 16 7.52 3.28 -4.84
C ASN A 16 7.26 4.69 -4.31
N ARG A 17 7.03 5.67 -5.19
CA ARG A 17 6.66 7.04 -4.79
C ARG A 17 5.34 7.04 -4.02
N PHE A 18 4.33 6.39 -4.57
CA PHE A 18 3.01 6.28 -3.96
C PHE A 18 3.06 5.65 -2.55
N LYS A 19 3.85 4.60 -2.36
CA LYS A 19 4.07 3.97 -1.05
C LYS A 19 4.69 4.95 -0.04
N MET A 20 5.65 5.78 -0.47
CA MET A 20 6.31 6.75 0.42
C MET A 20 5.37 7.88 0.80
N GLU A 21 4.54 8.35 -0.13
CA GLU A 21 3.48 9.34 0.13
C GLU A 21 2.45 8.80 1.12
N ALA A 22 1.93 7.59 0.89
CA ALA A 22 1.00 6.94 1.80
C ALA A 22 1.58 6.76 3.22
N ALA A 23 2.88 6.46 3.33
CA ALA A 23 3.57 6.35 4.61
C ALA A 23 3.66 7.70 5.34
N ALA A 24 3.95 8.77 4.61
CA ALA A 24 4.00 10.12 5.16
C ALA A 24 2.64 10.56 5.69
N GLU A 25 1.55 10.26 4.98
CA GLU A 25 0.18 10.59 5.40
C GLU A 25 -0.22 9.91 6.71
N VAL A 26 0.19 8.66 6.93
CA VAL A 26 -0.10 7.92 8.18
C VAL A 26 0.95 8.14 9.27
N GLY A 27 1.93 9.02 9.05
CA GLY A 27 2.97 9.35 10.02
C GLY A 27 3.96 8.21 10.31
N VAL A 28 4.12 7.26 9.38
CA VAL A 28 5.06 6.15 9.51
C VAL A 28 6.37 6.51 8.82
N ASN A 29 7.47 6.45 9.57
CA ASN A 29 8.82 6.68 9.02
C ASN A 29 9.30 5.46 8.24
N LEU A 30 8.84 5.33 6.99
CA LEU A 30 9.26 4.28 6.07
C LEU A 30 10.58 4.67 5.39
N LYS A 31 11.57 3.78 5.44
CA LYS A 31 12.90 3.98 4.84
C LYS A 31 13.00 3.27 3.49
N ASN A 32 13.79 3.83 2.57
CA ASN A 32 14.21 3.12 1.34
C ASN A 32 15.32 2.11 1.68
N GLY A 33 14.95 1.05 2.40
CA GLY A 33 15.88 0.05 2.89
C GLY A 33 15.22 -0.89 3.89
N TYR A 34 15.97 -1.30 4.91
CA TYR A 34 15.47 -2.16 5.97
C TYR A 34 14.47 -1.42 6.86
N ASN A 35 13.31 -2.03 7.07
CA ASN A 35 12.21 -1.52 7.90
C ASN A 35 11.78 -2.55 8.96
N GLY A 36 12.68 -3.47 9.37
CA GLY A 36 12.35 -4.50 10.36
C GLY A 36 12.19 -3.98 11.79
N ASP A 37 12.52 -2.71 12.02
CA ASP A 37 12.20 -1.95 13.23
C ASP A 37 10.74 -1.48 13.28
N LEU A 38 10.04 -1.45 12.14
CA LEU A 38 8.62 -1.10 12.11
C LEU A 38 7.77 -2.24 12.66
N THR A 39 6.81 -1.89 13.50
CA THR A 39 5.80 -2.85 13.95
C THR A 39 4.93 -3.29 12.78
N SER A 40 4.40 -4.51 12.82
CA SER A 40 3.47 -5.02 11.79
C SER A 40 2.26 -4.11 11.61
N LYS A 41 1.81 -3.44 12.68
CA LYS A 41 0.72 -2.45 12.64
C LYS A 41 1.10 -1.23 11.79
N GLN A 42 2.32 -0.71 11.95
CA GLN A 42 2.80 0.44 11.16
C GLN A 42 2.94 0.06 9.68
N ALA A 43 3.61 -1.05 9.37
CA ALA A 43 3.73 -1.51 7.98
C ALA A 43 2.35 -1.79 7.35
N GLY A 44 1.43 -2.39 8.11
CA GLY A 44 0.05 -2.63 7.68
C GLY A 44 -0.73 -1.35 7.42
N SER A 45 -0.55 -0.31 8.25
CA SER A 45 -1.23 0.98 8.06
C SER A 45 -0.85 1.68 6.75
N VAL A 46 0.42 1.59 6.33
CA VAL A 46 0.88 2.11 5.03
C VAL A 46 0.16 1.38 3.89
N GLY A 47 0.14 0.05 3.91
CA GLY A 47 -0.53 -0.75 2.88
C GLY A 47 -2.05 -0.50 2.84
N GLY A 48 -2.68 -0.36 4.00
CA GLY A 48 -4.10 0.00 4.11
C GLY A 48 -4.40 1.37 3.49
N GLN A 49 -3.56 2.37 3.75
CA GLN A 49 -3.73 3.69 3.19
C GLN A 49 -3.56 3.70 1.66
N MET A 50 -2.61 2.93 1.12
CA MET A 50 -2.46 2.75 -0.33
C MET A 50 -3.76 2.22 -0.97
N VAL A 51 -4.40 1.22 -0.37
CA VAL A 51 -5.67 0.67 -0.88
C VAL A 51 -6.80 1.67 -0.73
N ASN A 52 -6.84 2.43 0.36
CA ASN A 52 -7.85 3.47 0.59
C ASN A 52 -7.76 4.59 -0.45
N ILE A 53 -6.56 5.02 -0.84
CA ILE A 53 -6.36 6.03 -1.89
C ILE A 53 -6.77 5.48 -3.27
N MET A 54 -6.43 4.22 -3.58
CA MET A 54 -6.78 3.60 -4.86
C MET A 54 -8.28 3.29 -4.99
N CYS A 55 -8.94 3.02 -3.87
CA CYS A 55 -10.31 2.54 -3.84
C CYS A 55 -11.06 3.09 -2.62
N PRO A 56 -11.29 4.41 -2.56
CA PRO A 56 -11.94 5.04 -1.42
C PRO A 56 -13.40 4.59 -1.36
N VAL A 57 -13.77 3.88 -0.29
CA VAL A 57 -15.14 3.48 0.07
C VAL A 57 -15.93 2.89 -1.11
N ARG A 58 -15.83 1.57 -1.32
CA ARG A 58 -16.86 0.85 -2.07
C ARG A 58 -18.10 0.75 -1.17
N THR A 59 -19.08 1.61 -1.39
CA THR A 59 -20.46 1.28 -1.00
C THR A 59 -20.87 0.10 -1.84
N VAL A 60 -20.72 -1.11 -1.30
CA VAL A 60 -21.19 -2.33 -1.95
C VAL A 60 -22.71 -2.29 -1.96
N HIS A 61 -23.29 -1.88 -3.10
CA HIS A 61 -24.72 -1.98 -3.33
C HIS A 61 -25.06 -3.44 -3.62
N PHE A 62 -25.63 -4.12 -2.63
CA PHE A 62 -26.23 -5.43 -2.82
C PHE A 62 -27.68 -5.23 -3.23
N ASN A 63 -27.97 -5.39 -4.51
CA ASN A 63 -29.35 -5.59 -4.94
C ASN A 63 -29.74 -7.00 -4.47
N ARG A 64 -30.67 -7.07 -3.52
CA ARG A 64 -31.36 -8.31 -3.19
C ARG A 64 -32.54 -8.42 -4.16
N GLU A 65 -32.59 -9.53 -4.89
CA GLU A 65 -33.75 -9.95 -5.67
C GLU A 65 -34.90 -10.42 -4.76
#